data_AF-A0A6N8GBU0-F1
#
_entry.id   AF-A0A6N8GBU0-F1
#
_cell.length_a   1.000
_cell.length_b   1.000
_cell.length_c   1.000
_cell.angle_alpha   90.00
_cell.angle_beta   90.00
_cell.angle_gamma   90.00
#
_symmetry.space_group_name_H-M   'P 1'
#
loop_
_entity.id
_entity.type
_entity.pdbx_description
1 polymer ?
#
loop_
_entity_poly.entity_id
_entity_poly.type
_entity_poly.pdbx_seq_one_letter_code
_entity_poly.pdbx_strand_id
1 'polypeptide(L)' 'MTGTLAPTQPLTAADRCDRCGAQAYVRVVLNSGGELLFCAHHMREHDDSIRKIASEIQDETSRLQETPATSADEER' A
#
# COMPACT_ATOMS: atom_id res chain seq x y z
N MET A 1 -6.05 22.79 -5.75
CA MET A 1 -5.67 21.57 -6.47
C MET A 1 -6.53 20.45 -5.93
N THR A 2 -7.62 20.14 -6.62
CA THR A 2 -8.58 19.11 -6.21
C THR A 2 -8.04 17.77 -6.71
N GLY A 3 -7.50 16.96 -5.81
CA GLY A 3 -7.17 15.57 -6.12
C GLY A 3 -8.47 14.82 -6.34
N THR A 4 -8.75 14.46 -7.59
CA THR A 4 -9.79 13.48 -7.93
C THR A 4 -9.49 12.20 -7.17
N LEU A 5 -10.36 11.79 -6.25
CA LEU A 5 -10.37 10.42 -5.73
C LEU A 5 -10.67 9.50 -6.92
N ALA A 6 -9.62 9.04 -7.60
CA ALA A 6 -9.73 8.02 -8.61
C ALA A 6 -10.24 6.72 -7.94
N PRO A 7 -11.00 5.87 -8.66
CA PRO A 7 -11.31 4.52 -8.17
C PRO A 7 -10.02 3.86 -7.70
N THR A 8 -10.02 3.20 -6.54
CA THR A 8 -8.86 2.60 -5.86
C THR A 8 -7.94 1.90 -6.84
N GLN A 9 -6.96 2.64 -7.38
CA GLN A 9 -6.00 2.11 -8.32
C GLN A 9 -5.09 1.15 -7.54
N PRO A 10 -4.73 0.00 -8.13
CA PRO A 10 -3.81 -0.93 -7.48
C PRO A 10 -2.49 -0.23 -7.18
N LEU A 11 -1.91 -0.55 -6.03
CA LEU A 11 -0.61 -0.02 -5.65
C LEU A 11 0.47 -0.58 -6.58
N THR A 12 1.38 0.29 -6.98
CA THR A 12 2.49 0.00 -7.89
C THR A 12 3.82 -0.01 -7.14
N ALA A 13 4.89 -0.42 -7.81
CA ALA A 13 6.24 -0.34 -7.26
C ALA A 13 6.76 1.11 -7.07
N ALA A 14 6.08 2.09 -7.68
CA ALA A 14 6.42 3.50 -7.53
C ALA A 14 5.85 4.10 -6.23
N ASP A 15 4.80 3.50 -5.67
CA ASP A 15 4.17 3.96 -4.44
C ASP A 15 5.09 3.72 -3.25
N ARG A 16 5.40 4.79 -2.51
CA ARG A 16 6.36 4.77 -1.40
C ARG A 16 5.67 4.98 -0.08
N CYS A 17 6.12 4.24 0.93
CA CYS A 17 5.69 4.41 2.29
C CYS A 17 6.11 5.80 2.79
N ASP A 18 5.15 6.58 3.29
CA ASP A 18 5.41 7.94 3.78
C ASP A 18 6.37 7.99 4.98
N ARG A 19 6.57 6.85 5.67
CA ARG A 19 7.43 6.76 6.86
C ARG A 19 8.88 6.37 6.56
N CYS A 20 9.12 5.44 5.64
CA CYS A 20 10.48 4.95 5.33
C CYS A 20 10.88 4.97 3.87
N GLY A 21 9.98 5.32 2.95
CA GLY A 21 10.26 5.31 1.52
C GLY A 21 10.35 3.92 0.87
N ALA A 22 10.09 2.83 1.59
CA ALA A 22 9.97 1.49 1.01
C ALA A 22 8.73 1.38 0.10
N GLN A 23 8.61 0.32 -0.70
CA GLN A 23 7.39 0.08 -1.48
C GLN A 23 6.15 0.01 -0.56
N ALA A 24 5.11 0.75 -0.94
CA ALA A 24 3.82 0.71 -0.27
C ALA A 24 2.98 -0.48 -0.78
N TYR A 25 2.28 -1.11 0.16
CA TYR A 25 1.29 -2.17 -0.10
C TYR A 25 -0.05 -1.85 0.53
N VAL A 26 -0.13 -0.73 1.27
CA VAL A 26 -1.36 -0.31 1.94
C VAL A 26 -1.58 1.17 1.68
N ARG A 27 -2.78 1.51 1.20
CA ARG A 27 -3.26 2.89 1.09
C ARG A 27 -4.34 3.11 2.14
N VAL A 28 -4.22 4.21 2.86
CA VAL A 28 -5.15 4.61 3.92
C VAL A 28 -5.75 5.95 3.52
N VAL A 29 -7.05 5.98 3.29
CA VAL A 29 -7.80 7.24 3.13
C VAL A 29 -8.19 7.73 4.51
N LEU A 30 -7.84 8.98 4.84
CA LEU A 30 -8.12 9.54 6.16
C LEU A 30 -9.54 10.12 6.24
N ASN A 31 -10.16 10.07 7.42
CA ASN A 31 -11.45 10.71 7.69
C ASN A 31 -11.43 12.22 7.43
N SER A 32 -10.27 12.86 7.63
CA SER A 32 -10.05 14.29 7.37
C SER A 32 -9.89 14.62 5.87
N GLY A 33 -9.88 13.60 5.01
CA GLY A 33 -9.51 13.71 3.60
C GLY A 33 -8.00 13.49 3.37
N GLY A 34 -7.66 13.14 2.12
CA GLY A 34 -6.32 12.76 1.72
C GLY A 34 -6.02 11.27 1.96
N GLU A 35 -4.82 10.86 1.57
CA GLU A 35 -4.34 9.48 1.69
C GLU A 35 -2.92 9.43 2.24
N LEU A 36 -2.62 8.33 2.92
CA LEU A 36 -1.28 7.95 3.35
C LEU A 36 -0.94 6.54 2.84
N LEU A 37 0.31 6.34 2.47
CA LEU A 37 0.84 5.10 1.94
C LEU A 37 1.76 4.44 2.95
N PHE A 38 1.57 3.14 3.16
CA PHE A 38 2.35 2.34 4.10
C PHE A 38 2.91 1.08 3.44
N CYS A 39 4.14 0.74 3.82
CA CYS A 39 4.67 -0.59 3.59
C CYS A 39 3.96 -1.59 4.53
N ALA A 40 4.01 -2.88 4.20
CA ALA A 40 3.40 -3.92 5.02
C ALA A 40 3.89 -3.92 6.49
N HIS A 41 5.13 -3.51 6.72
CA HIS A 41 5.69 -3.38 8.07
C HIS A 41 4.99 -2.28 8.87
N HIS A 42 4.98 -1.05 8.37
CA HIS A 42 4.41 0.07 9.12
C HIS A 42 2.89 0.03 9.24
N MET A 43 2.19 -0.59 8.29
CA MET A 43 0.77 -0.85 8.48
C MET A 43 0.55 -1.74 9.71
N ARG A 44 1.32 -2.82 9.87
CA ARG A 44 1.20 -3.73 11.03
C ARG A 44 1.66 -3.09 12.33
N GLU A 45 2.72 -2.28 12.31
CA GLU A 45 3.21 -1.57 13.50
C GLU A 45 2.21 -0.52 14.01
N HIS A 46 1.39 0.06 13.12
CA HIS A 46 0.47 1.16 13.44
C HIS A 46 -1.01 0.84 13.19
N ASP A 47 -1.38 -0.43 12.98
CA ASP A 47 -2.72 -0.86 12.54
C ASP A 47 -3.83 -0.28 13.44
N ASP A 48 -3.70 -0.39 14.76
CA ASP A 48 -4.70 0.08 15.71
C ASP A 48 -4.94 1.59 15.63
N SER A 49 -3.88 2.38 15.47
CA SER A 49 -3.96 3.83 15.32
C SER A 49 -4.51 4.23 13.96
N ILE A 50 -4.08 3.54 12.90
CA ILE A 50 -4.52 3.79 11.52
C ILE A 50 -6.03 3.54 11.39
N ARG A 51 -6.54 2.42 11.92
CA ARG A 51 -7.98 2.07 11.85
C ARG A 51 -8.89 3.11 12.51
N LYS A 52 -8.40 3.86 13.51
CA LYS A 52 -9.17 4.91 14.19
C LYS A 52 -9.35 6.17 13.35
N ILE A 53 -8.42 6.45 12.45
CA ILE A 53 -8.39 7.67 11.63
C ILE A 53 -8.71 7.42 10.16
N ALA A 54 -8.72 6.16 9.73
CA ALA A 54 -9.01 5.75 8.37
C ALA A 54 -10.51 5.75 8.08
N SER A 55 -10.87 6.29 6.92
CA SER A 55 -12.18 6.12 6.29
C SER A 55 -12.20 4.87 5.40
N GLU A 56 -11.08 4.56 4.75
CA GLU A 56 -10.91 3.41 3.87
C GLU A 56 -9.47 2.90 3.95
N ILE A 57 -9.30 1.58 3.86
CA ILE A 57 -7.99 0.93 3.85
C ILE A 57 -7.96 -0.06 2.68
N GLN A 58 -7.11 0.21 1.70
CA GLN A 58 -6.77 -0.71 0.62
C GLN A 58 -5.50 -1.46 1.02
N ASP A 59 -5.63 -2.71 1.47
CA ASP A 59 -4.51 -3.59 1.82
C ASP A 59 -4.24 -4.60 0.69
N GLU A 60 -3.05 -4.50 0.10
CA GLU A 60 -2.53 -5.41 -0.91
C GLU A 60 -1.34 -6.23 -0.40
N THR A 61 -1.20 -6.38 0.92
CA THR A 61 -0.06 -7.12 1.51
C THR A 61 -0.09 -8.61 1.15
N SER A 62 -1.24 -9.13 0.75
CA SER A 62 -1.38 -10.48 0.18
C SER A 62 -0.47 -10.72 -1.03
N ARG A 63 -0.14 -9.68 -1.81
CA ARG A 63 0.77 -9.78 -2.97
C ARG A 63 2.21 -10.12 -2.59
N LEU A 64 2.58 -9.95 -1.32
CA LEU A 64 3.88 -10.38 -0.80
C LEU A 64 3.95 -11.90 -0.59
N GLN A 65 2.80 -12.57 -0.46
CA GLN A 65 2.71 -14.02 -0.28
C GLN A 65 2.69 -14.76 -1.62
N GLU A 66 2.32 -14.06 -2.69
CA GLU A 66 2.47 -14.54 -4.06
C GLU A 66 3.97 -14.58 -4.38
N THR A 67 4.58 -15.75 -4.20
CA THR A 67 5.92 -16.02 -4.74
C THR A 67 5.88 -15.67 -6.22
N PRO A 68 6.76 -14.78 -6.73
CA PRO A 68 6.84 -14.59 -8.17
C PRO A 68 7.25 -15.94 -8.77
N ALA A 69 6.30 -16.63 -9.38
CA ALA A 69 6.55 -17.81 -10.18
C ALA A 69 7.19 -17.35 -11.51
N THR A 70 8.41 -16.82 -11.43
CA THR A 70 9.26 -16.62 -12.61
C THR A 70 10.74 -16.69 -12.19
N SER A 71 11.14 -17.91 -11.85
CA SER A 71 12.43 -18.45 -12.29
C SER A 71 12.10 -19.76 -12.99
N ALA A 72 11.36 -19.67 -14.09
CA ALA A 72 11.32 -20.72 -15.09
C ALA A 72 12.33 -20.28 -16.16
N ASP A 73 13.52 -20.86 -16.06
CA ASP A 73 14.30 -21.40 -17.18
C ASP A 73 14.40 -20.54 -18.44
N GLU A 74 15.54 -19.88 -18.64
CA GLU A 74 16.08 -19.64 -19.99
C GLU A 74 17.61 -19.48 -19.88
N GLU A 75 18.26 -20.62 -19.71
CA GLU A 75 19.66 -20.84 -20.08
C GLU A 75 19.66 -21.29 -21.55
N ARG A 76 20.17 -20.45 -22.47
CA ARG A 76 20.69 -20.91 -23.76
C ARG A 76 21.70 -19.93 -24.38
#